data_AF-E5VKJ3-F1
#
_entry.id   AF-E5VKJ3-F1
#
_cell.length_a   1.000
_cell.length_b   1.000
_cell.length_c   1.000
_cell.angle_alpha   90.00
_cell.angle_beta   90.00
_cell.angle_gamma   90.00
#
_symmetry.space_group_name_H-M   'P 1'
#
loop_
_entity.id
_entity.type
_entity.pdbx_description
1 polymer ?
#
loop_
_entity_poly.entity_id
_entity_poly.type
_entity_poly.pdbx_seq_one_letter_code
_entity_poly.pdbx_strand_id
1 'polypeptide(L)'
;MSEKKAEVITMKIAEEKNEMIIELVNTYDFEGEKISKIDMSGLEDITANDMIKANKVLTASGGVSMMPETNLEYCLIIAAGATGRPVEFFKSMKPHDAIKIKNAVTNFFFGEE
;
A
#
# COMPACT_ATOMS: atom_id res chain seq x y z
N MET A 1 24.41 -31.61 -27.35
CA MET A 1 23.89 -32.05 -26.04
C MET A 1 24.66 -31.22 -25.01
N SER A 2 24.03 -30.28 -24.30
CA SER A 2 23.10 -30.53 -23.17
C SER A 2 23.87 -31.12 -21.98
N GLU A 3 23.99 -30.52 -20.80
CA GLU A 3 23.46 -29.26 -20.21
C GLU A 3 24.55 -28.71 -19.21
N LYS A 4 24.40 -27.69 -18.33
CA LYS A 4 23.29 -26.80 -17.88
C LYS A 4 23.79 -25.35 -17.82
N LYS A 5 23.12 -24.45 -18.55
CA LYS A 5 23.37 -22.99 -18.51
C LYS A 5 22.47 -22.35 -17.45
N ALA A 6 22.66 -22.73 -16.19
CA ALA A 6 21.87 -22.28 -15.03
C ALA A 6 22.55 -21.13 -14.27
N GLU A 7 23.53 -20.47 -14.89
CA GLU A 7 24.14 -19.25 -14.40
C GLU A 7 23.30 -18.04 -14.84
N VAL A 8 23.02 -17.13 -13.91
CA VAL A 8 22.56 -15.76 -14.17
C VAL A 8 21.24 -15.62 -14.95
N ILE A 9 20.13 -16.12 -14.38
CA ILE A 9 18.83 -15.41 -14.53
C ILE A 9 18.82 -14.31 -13.44
N THR A 10 19.64 -13.27 -13.59
CA THR A 10 19.22 -11.98 -14.15
C THR A 10 17.84 -11.52 -13.67
N MET A 11 17.55 -11.65 -12.37
CA MET A 11 16.71 -10.66 -11.68
C MET A 11 17.49 -9.35 -11.58
N LYS A 12 17.69 -8.70 -12.73
CA LYS A 12 17.74 -7.24 -12.79
C LYS A 12 16.33 -6.75 -12.46
N ILE A 13 15.98 -6.76 -11.18
CA ILE A 13 15.01 -5.77 -10.70
C ILE A 13 15.76 -4.46 -10.87
N ALA A 14 15.35 -3.69 -11.87
CA ALA A 14 15.96 -2.38 -12.10
C ALA A 14 15.82 -1.57 -10.82
N GLU A 15 16.90 -0.92 -10.39
CA GLU A 15 16.83 0.19 -9.44
C GLU A 15 16.29 1.44 -10.16
N GLU A 16 15.17 1.27 -10.88
CA GLU A 16 14.21 2.35 -10.97
C GLU A 16 13.62 2.49 -9.58
N LYS A 17 14.01 3.57 -8.93
CA LYS A 17 13.52 3.97 -7.62
C LYS A 17 12.07 4.44 -7.80
N ASN A 18 11.16 3.50 -8.07
CA ASN A 18 9.72 3.76 -8.18
C ASN A 18 9.29 4.39 -6.85
N GLU A 19 8.94 5.67 -6.92
CA GLU A 19 8.65 6.51 -5.76
C GLU A 19 7.42 6.00 -4.97
N MET A 20 6.64 5.13 -5.61
CA MET A 20 5.45 4.48 -5.07
C MET A 20 5.75 3.14 -4.35
N ILE A 21 6.98 2.61 -4.35
CA ILE A 21 7.32 1.40 -3.58
C ILE A 21 7.71 1.76 -2.15
N ILE A 22 6.85 1.39 -1.18
CA ILE A 22 7.07 1.61 0.24
C ILE A 22 7.78 0.39 0.86
N GLU A 23 9.03 0.59 1.28
CA GLU A 23 9.77 -0.40 2.07
C GLU A 23 9.32 -0.37 3.55
N LEU A 24 8.86 -1.51 4.05
CA LEU A 24 8.40 -1.68 5.43
C LEU A 24 9.61 -1.93 6.35
N VAL A 25 9.53 -1.43 7.59
CA VAL A 25 10.56 -1.69 8.61
C VAL A 25 10.46 -3.13 9.13
N ASN A 26 9.25 -3.71 9.11
CA ASN A 26 9.01 -5.08 9.52
C ASN A 26 8.64 -5.93 8.29
N THR A 27 9.08 -7.18 8.29
CA THR A 27 8.50 -8.19 7.39
C THR A 27 7.26 -8.78 8.05
N TYR A 28 6.14 -8.76 7.34
CA TYR A 28 4.88 -9.34 7.76
C TYR A 28 4.68 -10.69 7.07
N ASP A 29 4.16 -11.67 7.81
CA ASP A 29 3.72 -12.94 7.25
C ASP A 29 2.19 -12.87 7.14
N PHE A 30 1.67 -12.83 5.91
CA PHE A 30 0.23 -12.67 5.65
C PHE A 30 -0.18 -13.65 4.56
N GLU A 31 -1.14 -14.53 4.87
CA GLU A 31 -1.58 -15.62 3.98
C GLU A 31 -0.44 -16.54 3.47
N GLY A 32 0.67 -16.61 4.20
CA GLY A 32 1.87 -17.37 3.83
C GLY A 32 2.86 -16.60 2.92
N GLU A 33 2.56 -15.36 2.56
CA GLU A 33 3.47 -14.46 1.86
C GLU A 33 4.26 -13.58 2.85
N LYS A 34 5.57 -13.45 2.62
CA LYS A 34 6.45 -12.57 3.40
C LYS A 34 6.57 -11.20 2.74
N ILE A 35 5.84 -10.24 3.28
CA ILE A 35 5.71 -8.88 2.72
C ILE A 35 6.66 -7.95 3.48
N SER A 36 7.68 -7.45 2.79
CA SER A 36 8.61 -6.42 3.27
C SER A 36 8.57 -5.13 2.44
N LYS A 37 7.89 -5.14 1.29
CA LYS A 37 7.66 -3.98 0.43
C LYS A 37 6.21 -3.99 -0.06
N ILE A 38 5.65 -2.80 -0.26
CA ILE A 38 4.31 -2.61 -0.82
C ILE A 38 4.42 -1.68 -2.01
N ASP A 39 3.91 -2.13 -3.16
CA ASP A 39 3.77 -1.30 -4.35
C ASP A 39 2.48 -0.48 -4.24
N MET A 40 2.61 0.84 -4.18
CA MET A 40 1.48 1.78 -4.10
C MET A 40 1.15 2.41 -5.45
N SER A 41 1.68 1.92 -6.59
CA SER A 41 1.48 2.54 -7.90
C SER A 41 -0.01 2.59 -8.29
N GLY A 42 -0.80 1.60 -7.86
CA GLY A 42 -2.27 1.60 -8.03
C GLY A 42 -3.02 2.72 -7.28
N LEU A 43 -2.34 3.65 -6.60
CA LEU A 43 -2.94 4.91 -6.17
C LEU A 43 -3.35 5.78 -7.35
N GLU A 44 -2.63 5.72 -8.47
CA GLU A 44 -2.97 6.44 -9.72
C GLU A 44 -4.31 5.97 -10.32
N ASP A 45 -4.68 4.71 -10.08
CA ASP A 45 -5.95 4.11 -10.52
C ASP A 45 -7.13 4.36 -9.55
N ILE A 46 -6.91 4.99 -8.39
CA ILE A 46 -7.96 5.23 -7.39
C ILE A 46 -8.99 6.23 -7.93
N THR A 47 -10.24 5.79 -8.02
CA THR A 47 -11.33 6.66 -8.47
C THR A 47 -12.03 7.36 -7.29
N ALA A 48 -12.73 8.46 -7.59
CA ALA A 48 -13.61 9.12 -6.62
C ALA A 48 -14.69 8.17 -6.04
N ASN A 49 -15.09 7.12 -6.76
CA ASN A 49 -16.02 6.11 -6.25
C ASN A 49 -15.36 5.29 -5.12
N ASP A 50 -14.06 5.01 -5.22
CA ASP A 50 -13.32 4.26 -4.20
C ASP A 50 -13.04 5.12 -2.96
N MET A 51 -12.79 6.42 -3.14
CA MET A 51 -12.82 7.40 -2.04
C MET A 51 -14.17 7.42 -1.31
N ILE A 52 -15.29 7.46 -2.06
CA ILE A 52 -16.64 7.41 -1.48
C ILE A 52 -16.90 6.08 -0.75
N LYS A 53 -16.45 4.93 -1.28
CA LYS A 53 -16.52 3.63 -0.59
C LYS A 53 -15.71 3.65 0.70
N ALA A 54 -14.48 4.14 0.67
CA ALA A 54 -13.61 4.22 1.84
C ALA A 54 -14.21 5.10 2.95
N ASN A 55 -14.82 6.23 2.58
CA ASN A 55 -15.51 7.12 3.52
C ASN A 55 -16.77 6.46 4.13
N LYS A 56 -17.52 5.69 3.33
CA LYS A 56 -18.65 4.89 3.83
C LYS A 56 -18.21 3.80 4.80
N VAL A 57 -17.10 3.11 4.52
CA VAL A 57 -16.53 2.09 5.41
C VAL A 57 -16.05 2.72 6.73
N LEU A 58 -15.36 3.86 6.69
CA LEU A 58 -14.99 4.64 7.88
C LEU A 58 -16.23 5.05 8.70
N THR A 59 -17.27 5.56 8.04
CA THR A 59 -18.51 5.95 8.72
C THR A 59 -19.21 4.74 9.35
N ALA A 60 -19.18 3.58 8.68
CA ALA A 60 -19.75 2.34 9.18
C ALA A 60 -18.96 1.70 10.34
N SER A 61 -17.64 1.95 10.45
CA SER A 61 -16.84 1.56 11.64
C SER A 61 -17.09 2.47 12.85
N GLY A 62 -17.92 3.52 12.70
CA GLY A 62 -18.15 4.56 13.72
C GLY A 62 -17.12 5.69 13.68
N GLY A 63 -16.19 5.67 12.73
CA GLY A 63 -15.24 6.75 12.50
C GLY A 63 -15.91 7.95 11.84
N VAL A 64 -15.69 9.15 12.39
CA VAL A 64 -16.07 10.42 11.75
C VAL A 64 -14.83 11.28 11.62
N SER A 65 -14.52 11.71 10.40
CA SER A 65 -13.43 12.65 10.12
C SER A 65 -13.94 13.81 9.29
N MET A 66 -13.55 15.03 9.66
CA MET A 66 -13.79 16.23 8.86
C MET A 66 -12.82 16.35 7.67
N MET A 67 -11.74 15.56 7.70
CA MET A 67 -10.74 15.43 6.63
C MET A 67 -10.34 13.94 6.53
N PRO A 68 -11.08 13.11 5.77
CA PRO A 68 -10.80 11.68 5.66
C PRO A 68 -9.40 11.39 5.10
N GLU A 69 -8.87 12.24 4.23
CA GLU A 69 -7.56 12.13 3.55
C GLU A 69 -6.35 12.15 4.51
N THR A 70 -6.57 12.54 5.78
CA THR A 70 -5.56 12.49 6.85
C THR A 70 -5.89 11.49 7.97
N ASN A 71 -7.03 10.80 7.88
CA ASN A 71 -7.46 9.78 8.83
C ASN A 71 -6.74 8.46 8.54
N LEU A 72 -6.20 7.81 9.58
CA LEU A 72 -5.45 6.56 9.42
C LEU A 72 -6.31 5.44 8.81
N GLU A 73 -7.48 5.15 9.35
CA GLU A 73 -8.33 4.07 8.86
C GLU A 73 -8.74 4.30 7.40
N TYR A 74 -9.11 5.53 7.03
CA TYR A 74 -9.40 5.88 5.64
C TYR A 74 -8.20 5.63 4.71
N CYS A 75 -7.00 6.11 5.07
CA CYS A 75 -5.80 5.91 4.25
C CYS A 75 -5.45 4.42 4.09
N LEU A 76 -5.64 3.60 5.14
CA LEU A 76 -5.43 2.15 5.04
C LEU A 76 -6.49 1.45 4.16
N ILE A 77 -7.73 1.95 4.10
CA ILE A 77 -8.76 1.45 3.17
C ILE A 77 -8.42 1.84 1.72
N ILE A 78 -7.92 3.05 1.48
CA ILE A 78 -7.44 3.47 0.15
C ILE A 78 -6.24 2.63 -0.28
N ALA A 79 -5.26 2.41 0.61
CA ALA A 79 -4.11 1.55 0.34
C ALA A 79 -4.54 0.11 0.01
N ALA A 80 -5.55 -0.43 0.71
CA ALA A 80 -6.13 -1.73 0.39
C ALA A 80 -6.76 -1.78 -1.02
N GLY A 81 -7.46 -0.72 -1.41
CA GLY A 81 -7.99 -0.57 -2.78
C GLY A 81 -6.89 -0.52 -3.84
N ALA A 82 -5.87 0.33 -3.64
CA ALA A 82 -4.77 0.55 -4.57
C ALA A 82 -3.87 -0.68 -4.76
N THR A 83 -3.63 -1.42 -3.69
CA THR A 83 -2.73 -2.60 -3.69
C THR A 83 -3.44 -3.92 -3.99
N GLY A 84 -4.78 -3.92 -4.01
CA GLY A 84 -5.61 -5.12 -4.07
C GLY A 84 -5.52 -6.03 -2.82
N ARG A 85 -4.78 -5.64 -1.77
CA ARG A 85 -4.59 -6.44 -0.56
C ARG A 85 -5.69 -6.18 0.49
N PRO A 86 -6.06 -7.17 1.33
CA PRO A 86 -7.11 -6.98 2.34
C PRO A 86 -6.79 -5.84 3.32
N VAL A 87 -7.80 -5.03 3.69
CA VAL A 87 -7.62 -3.94 4.67
C VAL A 87 -7.14 -4.43 6.05
N GLU A 88 -7.43 -5.70 6.38
CA GLU A 88 -6.97 -6.36 7.60
C GLU A 88 -5.45 -6.50 7.66
N PHE A 89 -4.77 -6.71 6.52
CA PHE A 89 -3.31 -6.70 6.44
C PHE A 89 -2.76 -5.35 6.93
N PHE A 90 -3.28 -4.25 6.39
CA PHE A 90 -2.89 -2.89 6.79
C PHE A 90 -3.23 -2.58 8.24
N LYS A 91 -4.39 -3.01 8.73
CA LYS A 91 -4.79 -2.86 10.14
C LYS A 91 -3.95 -3.71 11.10
N SER A 92 -3.33 -4.79 10.64
CA SER A 92 -2.40 -5.61 11.43
C SER A 92 -0.97 -5.02 11.52
N MET A 93 -0.65 -3.98 10.76
CA MET A 93 0.69 -3.40 10.72
C MET A 93 1.09 -2.75 12.05
N LYS A 94 2.39 -2.78 12.36
CA LYS A 94 2.94 -2.02 13.47
C LYS A 94 2.82 -0.52 13.19
N PRO A 95 2.67 0.34 14.23
CA PRO A 95 2.37 1.76 14.04
C PRO A 95 3.32 2.50 13.09
N HIS A 96 4.61 2.21 13.11
CA HIS A 96 5.59 2.86 12.23
C HIS A 96 5.35 2.59 10.74
N ASP A 97 4.97 1.35 10.38
CA ASP A 97 4.69 0.99 8.99
C ASP A 97 3.29 1.45 8.56
N ALA A 98 2.30 1.35 9.46
CA ALA A 98 0.96 1.91 9.22
C ALA A 98 1.02 3.43 8.95
N ILE A 99 1.88 4.17 9.67
CA ILE A 99 2.10 5.61 9.45
C ILE A 99 2.88 5.87 8.15
N LYS A 100 3.82 5.02 7.73
CA LYS A 100 4.43 5.12 6.39
C LYS A 100 3.37 5.03 5.28
N ILE A 101 2.50 4.01 5.33
CA ILE A 101 1.43 3.83 4.35
C ILE A 101 0.45 4.99 4.37
N LYS A 102 0.04 5.44 5.57
CA LYS A 102 -0.78 6.65 5.72
C LYS A 102 -0.12 7.86 5.05
N ASN A 103 1.15 8.13 5.35
CA ASN A 103 1.86 9.27 4.79
C ASN A 103 2.03 9.17 3.27
N ALA A 104 2.22 7.97 2.71
CA ALA A 104 2.24 7.78 1.25
C ALA A 104 0.90 8.17 0.62
N VAL A 105 -0.23 7.70 1.18
CA VAL A 105 -1.58 8.04 0.69
C VAL A 105 -1.90 9.53 0.87
N THR A 106 -1.58 10.10 2.05
CA THR A 106 -1.77 11.54 2.30
C THR A 106 -0.88 12.39 1.38
N ASN A 107 0.37 11.99 1.13
CA ASN A 107 1.25 12.68 0.18
C ASN A 107 0.76 12.54 -1.27
N PHE A 108 0.09 11.45 -1.64
CA PHE A 108 -0.51 11.33 -2.97
C PHE A 108 -1.73 12.27 -3.14
N PHE A 109 -2.50 12.51 -2.08
CA PHE A 109 -3.65 13.43 -2.13
C PHE A 109 -3.28 14.93 -2.02
N PHE A 110 -2.15 15.27 -1.41
CA PHE A 110 -1.76 16.66 -1.13
C PHE A 110 -0.38 17.06 -1.67
N GLY A 111 0.37 16.14 -2.26
CA GLY A 111 1.61 16.43 -2.95
C GLY A 111 1.31 17.20 -4.23
N GLU A 112 2.04 18.30 -4.42
CA GLU A 112 2.02 19.07 -5.67
C GLU A 112 2.70 18.25 -6.78
N GLU A 113 2.13 18.29 -7.99
CA GLU A 113 2.81 17.86 -9.24
C GLU A 113 4.04 18.75 -9.55
#